data_AF-C8PLT7-F1
#
_entry.id   AF-C8PLT7-F1
#
_cell.length_a   1.000
_cell.length_b   1.000
_cell.length_c   1.000
_cell.angle_alpha   90.00
_cell.angle_beta   90.00
_cell.angle_gamma   90.00
#
_symmetry.space_group_name_H-M   'P 1'
#
loop_
_entity.id
_entity.type
_entity.pdbx_description
1 polymer ?
#
loop_
_entity_poly.entity_id
_entity_poly.type
_entity_poly.pdbx_seq_one_letter_code
_entity_poly.pdbx_strand_id
1 'polypeptide(L)'
;MKISPEIRARILAKHKAGTTQRELQKLFNLSAGAVNKITKGITKNLKSTIAKGTEYLTELSDLNEYEREAVTQAVSDNARAITFFKQTAIKNQIMANRLLNEASDLSDIELHSRITARNKETMLGKNYELQEQGSTSAITQIVIRRDDI
;
A
#
# COMPACT_ATOMS: atom_id res chain seq x y z
N MET A 1 -7.43 34.40 -14.11
CA MET A 1 -6.14 33.71 -13.91
C MET A 1 -6.39 32.20 -13.90
N LYS A 2 -5.81 31.44 -14.85
CA LYS A 2 -5.91 29.97 -14.85
C LYS A 2 -4.89 29.41 -13.86
N ILE A 3 -5.34 28.56 -12.93
CA ILE A 3 -4.48 27.93 -11.94
C ILE A 3 -3.79 26.73 -12.60
N SER A 4 -2.46 26.68 -12.54
CA SER A 4 -1.69 25.54 -13.05
C SER A 4 -2.08 24.24 -12.31
N PRO A 5 -2.08 23.08 -13.00
CA PRO A 5 -2.26 21.77 -12.35
C PRO A 5 -1.32 21.55 -11.16
N GLU A 6 -0.08 22.03 -11.24
CA GLU A 6 0.91 21.91 -10.18
C GLU A 6 0.51 22.72 -8.93
N ILE A 7 0.12 23.99 -9.12
CA ILE A 7 -0.34 24.86 -8.02
C ILE A 7 -1.58 24.25 -7.37
N ARG A 8 -2.51 23.71 -8.17
CA ARG A 8 -3.70 23.01 -7.67
C ARG A 8 -3.31 21.80 -6.82
N ALA A 9 -2.36 20.97 -7.27
CA ALA A 9 -1.87 19.81 -6.51
C ALA A 9 -1.23 20.24 -5.18
N ARG A 10 -0.43 21.30 -5.18
CA ARG A 10 0.21 21.84 -3.96
C ARG A 10 -0.81 22.37 -2.95
N ILE A 11 -1.84 23.08 -3.41
CA ILE A 11 -2.94 23.58 -2.55
C ILE A 11 -3.68 22.40 -1.90
N LEU A 12 -4.02 21.39 -2.70
CA LEU A 12 -4.69 20.19 -2.22
C LEU A 12 -3.86 19.44 -1.17
N ALA A 13 -2.56 19.24 -1.44
CA ALA A 13 -1.66 18.56 -0.51
C ALA A 13 -1.56 19.30 0.83
N LYS A 14 -1.35 20.62 0.80
CA LYS A 14 -1.29 21.46 2.02
C LYS A 14 -2.62 21.48 2.77
N HIS A 15 -3.75 21.55 2.06
CA HIS A 15 -5.05 21.49 2.71
C HIS A 15 -5.28 20.15 3.40
N LYS A 16 -4.97 19.02 2.74
CA LYS A 16 -5.03 17.67 3.33
C LYS A 16 -4.15 17.54 4.57
N ALA A 17 -2.99 18.23 4.58
CA ALA A 17 -2.06 18.31 5.69
C ALA A 17 -2.51 19.22 6.85
N GLY A 18 -3.63 19.93 6.71
CA GLY A 18 -4.24 20.69 7.79
C GLY A 18 -4.30 22.21 7.57
N THR A 19 -3.60 22.74 6.57
CA THR A 19 -3.56 24.20 6.29
C THR A 19 -4.97 24.75 6.03
N THR A 20 -5.28 25.89 6.64
CA THR A 20 -6.58 26.56 6.50
C THR A 20 -6.70 27.22 5.13
N GLN A 21 -7.95 27.43 4.67
CA GLN A 21 -8.19 28.15 3.41
C GLN A 21 -7.64 29.58 3.45
N ARG A 22 -7.60 30.23 4.61
CA ARG A 22 -7.07 31.59 4.78
C ARG A 22 -5.55 31.63 4.61
N GLU A 23 -4.84 30.65 5.17
CA GLU A 23 -3.40 30.52 4.97
C GLU A 23 -3.06 30.20 3.51
N LEU A 24 -3.85 29.33 2.87
CA LEU A 24 -3.67 29.01 1.45
C LEU A 24 -3.89 30.22 0.53
N GLN A 25 -4.86 31.08 0.85
CA GLN A 25 -5.07 32.34 0.12
C GLN A 25 -3.82 33.23 0.18
N LYS A 26 -3.25 33.41 1.38
CA LYS A 26 -2.02 34.19 1.58
C LYS A 26 -0.82 33.56 0.87
N LEU A 27 -0.64 32.25 1.03
CA LEU A 27 0.54 31.53 0.53
C LEU A 27 0.61 31.50 -1.00
N PHE A 28 -0.54 31.39 -1.66
CA PHE A 28 -0.61 31.28 -3.13
C PHE A 28 -1.11 32.57 -3.81
N ASN A 29 -1.35 33.64 -3.03
CA ASN A 29 -1.93 34.89 -3.50
C ASN A 29 -3.22 34.67 -4.33
N LEU A 30 -4.14 33.88 -3.79
CA LEU A 30 -5.41 33.51 -4.44
C LEU A 30 -6.61 34.06 -3.68
N SER A 31 -7.70 34.31 -4.39
CA SER A 31 -8.97 34.69 -3.76
C SER A 31 -9.61 33.55 -2.98
N ALA A 32 -10.43 33.88 -1.98
CA ALA A 32 -11.20 32.90 -1.21
C ALA A 32 -12.03 31.96 -2.10
N GLY A 33 -12.68 32.52 -3.14
CA GLY A 33 -13.47 31.73 -4.09
C GLY A 33 -12.64 30.73 -4.89
N ALA A 34 -11.41 31.09 -5.27
CA ALA A 34 -10.51 30.18 -5.98
C ALA A 34 -10.04 29.02 -5.10
N VAL A 35 -9.64 29.32 -3.85
CA VAL A 35 -9.21 28.29 -2.89
C VAL A 35 -10.37 27.38 -2.49
N ASN A 36 -11.57 27.92 -2.29
CA ASN A 36 -12.76 27.13 -1.99
C ASN A 36 -13.06 26.14 -3.12
N LYS A 37 -13.03 26.59 -4.40
CA LYS A 37 -13.23 25.68 -5.55
C LYS A 37 -12.22 24.52 -5.59
N ILE A 38 -10.98 24.74 -5.13
CA ILE A 38 -9.95 23.69 -5.11
C ILE A 38 -10.14 22.75 -3.93
N THR A 39 -10.45 23.28 -2.76
CA THR A 39 -10.48 22.54 -1.49
C THR A 39 -11.85 21.95 -1.14
N LYS A 40 -12.90 22.28 -1.90
CA LYS A 40 -14.26 21.81 -1.67
C LYS A 40 -14.32 20.28 -1.61
N GLY A 41 -14.90 19.77 -0.53
CA GLY A 41 -15.09 18.32 -0.32
C GLY A 41 -13.81 17.55 0.03
N ILE A 42 -12.68 18.23 0.24
CA ILE A 42 -11.42 17.59 0.60
C ILE A 42 -11.29 17.51 2.12
N THR A 43 -11.20 16.29 2.62
CA THR A 43 -11.01 16.03 4.06
C THR A 43 -9.55 16.16 4.47
N LYS A 44 -9.31 16.73 5.65
CA LYS A 44 -7.99 16.82 6.28
C LYS A 44 -7.60 15.50 6.94
N ASN A 45 -7.20 14.52 6.14
CA ASN A 45 -7.02 13.14 6.60
C ASN A 45 -5.56 12.76 6.92
N LEU A 46 -4.60 13.69 6.86
CA LEU A 46 -3.18 13.38 7.08
C LEU A 46 -2.72 13.51 8.54
N LYS A 47 -3.65 13.76 9.49
CA LYS A 47 -3.32 13.97 10.91
C LYS A 47 -2.48 12.82 11.50
N SER A 48 -2.86 11.57 11.22
CA SER A 48 -2.12 10.39 11.70
C SER A 48 -0.71 10.31 11.12
N THR A 49 -0.55 10.56 9.82
CA THR A 49 0.76 10.59 9.16
C THR A 49 1.66 11.68 9.72
N ILE A 50 1.11 12.87 9.97
CA ILE A 50 1.87 13.99 10.57
C ILE A 50 2.32 13.63 11.98
N ALA A 51 1.43 13.06 12.81
CA ALA A 51 1.79 12.67 14.18
C ALA A 51 2.96 11.66 14.20
N LYS A 52 2.91 10.61 13.38
CA LYS A 52 4.00 9.63 13.25
C LYS A 52 5.30 10.27 12.75
N GLY A 53 5.20 11.21 11.81
CA GLY A 53 6.36 11.94 11.30
C GLY A 53 7.00 12.84 12.37
N THR A 54 6.18 13.50 13.19
CA THR A 54 6.66 14.31 14.32
C THR A 54 7.34 13.44 15.37
N GLU A 55 6.71 12.32 15.77
CA GLU A 55 7.26 11.34 16.71
C GLU A 55 8.63 10.81 16.24
N TYR A 56 8.72 10.36 14.98
CA TYR A 56 9.98 9.92 14.38
C TYR A 56 11.08 11.00 14.43
N LEU A 57 10.75 12.24 14.11
CA LEU A 57 11.74 13.34 14.14
C LEU A 57 12.15 13.72 15.56
N THR A 58 11.25 13.60 16.54
CA THR A 58 11.56 13.79 17.96
C THR A 58 12.48 12.70 18.47
N GLU A 59 12.20 11.43 18.20
CA GLU A 59 13.09 10.31 18.58
C GLU A 59 14.48 10.46 17.97
N LEU A 60 14.56 10.82 16.68
CA LEU A 60 15.85 11.10 16.04
C LEU A 60 16.60 12.24 16.73
N SER A 61 15.90 13.23 17.28
CA SER A 61 16.54 14.40 17.91
C SER A 61 17.37 14.04 19.13
N ASP A 62 17.02 12.97 19.85
CA ASP A 62 17.72 12.49 21.04
C ASP A 62 18.96 11.63 20.73
N LEU A 63 19.13 11.20 19.47
CA LEU A 63 20.24 10.35 19.03
C LEU A 63 21.49 11.14 18.63
N ASN A 64 22.65 10.49 18.74
CA ASN A 64 23.89 11.04 18.19
C ASN A 64 23.87 11.01 16.65
N GLU A 65 24.81 11.72 16.02
CA GLU A 65 24.86 11.89 14.56
C GLU A 65 24.96 10.55 13.80
N TYR A 66 25.79 9.62 14.27
CA TYR A 66 26.00 8.32 13.64
C TYR A 66 24.77 7.41 13.77
N GLU A 67 24.16 7.38 14.95
CA GLU A 67 22.92 6.62 15.18
C GLU A 67 21.78 7.17 14.33
N ARG A 68 21.65 8.50 14.27
CA ARG A 68 20.65 9.18 13.43
C ARG A 68 20.84 8.87 11.95
N GLU A 69 22.07 8.86 11.47
CA GLU A 69 22.39 8.49 10.09
C GLU A 69 22.02 7.04 9.80
N ALA A 70 22.44 6.11 10.68
CA ALA A 70 22.14 4.69 10.54
C ALA A 70 20.63 4.40 10.52
N VAL A 71 19.87 5.02 11.44
CA VAL A 71 18.40 4.90 11.47
C VAL A 71 17.77 5.47 10.20
N THR A 72 18.20 6.66 9.78
CA THR A 72 17.66 7.31 8.57
C THR A 72 17.91 6.47 7.33
N GLN A 73 19.10 5.87 7.21
CA GLN A 73 19.44 4.99 6.11
C GLN A 73 18.58 3.72 6.12
N ALA A 74 18.45 3.06 7.27
CA ALA A 74 17.62 1.86 7.41
C ALA A 74 16.14 2.12 7.07
N VAL A 75 15.58 3.24 7.54
CA VAL A 75 14.21 3.65 7.20
C VAL A 75 14.06 3.91 5.69
N SER A 76 15.05 4.57 5.08
CA SER A 76 15.07 4.84 3.63
C SER A 76 15.11 3.55 2.80
N ASP A 77 15.97 2.60 3.17
CA ASP A 77 16.11 1.31 2.48
C ASP A 77 14.83 0.47 2.62
N ASN A 78 14.25 0.42 3.82
CA ASN A 78 12.98 -0.26 4.06
C ASN A 78 11.84 0.37 3.25
N ALA A 79 11.75 1.70 3.17
CA ALA A 79 10.75 2.39 2.37
C ALA A 79 10.91 2.11 0.87
N ARG A 80 12.15 2.04 0.37
CA ARG A 80 12.46 1.64 -1.02
C ARG A 80 12.03 0.20 -1.28
N ALA A 81 12.33 -0.73 -0.38
CA ALA A 81 11.93 -2.14 -0.51
C ALA A 81 10.40 -2.27 -0.57
N ILE A 82 9.66 -1.64 0.35
CA ILE A 82 8.19 -1.65 0.35
C ILE A 82 7.63 -1.11 -0.97
N THR A 83 8.21 -0.01 -1.48
CA THR A 83 7.77 0.60 -2.74
C THR A 83 8.04 -0.33 -3.92
N PHE A 84 9.22 -0.94 -3.96
CA PHE A 84 9.60 -1.91 -4.98
C PHE A 84 8.63 -3.10 -5.01
N PHE A 85 8.33 -3.71 -3.86
CA PHE A 85 7.40 -4.85 -3.81
C PHE A 85 6.00 -4.47 -4.28
N LYS A 86 5.48 -3.30 -3.90
CA LYS A 86 4.18 -2.81 -4.38
C LYS A 86 4.16 -2.60 -5.89
N GLN A 87 5.20 -1.99 -6.45
CA GLN A 87 5.32 -1.79 -7.90
C GLN A 87 5.42 -3.11 -8.65
N THR A 88 6.19 -4.06 -8.12
CA THR A 88 6.35 -5.39 -8.69
C THR A 88 5.03 -6.16 -8.64
N ALA A 89 4.28 -6.12 -7.53
CA ALA A 89 2.97 -6.74 -7.42
C ALA A 89 1.98 -6.20 -8.49
N ILE A 90 2.01 -4.89 -8.76
CA ILE A 90 1.20 -4.28 -9.83
C ILE A 90 1.61 -4.81 -11.20
N LYS A 91 2.91 -4.82 -11.51
CA LYS A 91 3.43 -5.34 -12.79
C LYS A 91 3.09 -6.82 -12.98
N ASN A 92 3.26 -7.63 -11.94
CA ASN A 92 2.92 -9.04 -11.93
C ASN A 92 1.42 -9.25 -12.20
N GLN A 93 0.55 -8.42 -11.60
CA GLN A 93 -0.89 -8.52 -11.85
C GLN A 93 -1.25 -8.15 -13.29
N ILE A 94 -0.64 -7.10 -13.84
CA ILE A 94 -0.85 -6.70 -15.24
C ILE A 94 -0.44 -7.85 -16.18
N MET A 95 0.71 -8.47 -15.92
CA MET A 95 1.19 -9.59 -16.71
C MET A 95 0.30 -10.83 -16.55
N ALA A 96 -0.11 -11.17 -15.32
CA ALA A 96 -1.03 -12.27 -15.07
C ALA A 96 -2.36 -12.07 -15.80
N ASN A 97 -2.96 -10.87 -15.72
CA ASN A 97 -4.21 -10.57 -16.43
C ASN A 97 -4.06 -10.70 -17.96
N ARG A 98 -2.89 -10.36 -18.51
CA ARG A 98 -2.61 -10.57 -19.94
C ARG A 98 -2.58 -12.06 -20.28
N LEU A 99 -1.86 -12.86 -19.50
CA LEU A 99 -1.78 -14.31 -19.70
C LEU A 99 -3.14 -14.98 -19.53
N LEU A 100 -3.98 -14.51 -18.61
CA LEU A 100 -5.34 -15.02 -18.43
C LEU A 100 -6.21 -14.81 -19.67
N ASN A 101 -6.04 -13.70 -20.39
CA ASN A 101 -6.78 -13.46 -21.64
C ASN A 101 -6.37 -14.41 -22.77
N GLU A 102 -5.18 -15.01 -22.67
CA GLU A 102 -4.61 -15.96 -23.63
C GLU A 102 -4.72 -17.41 -23.14
N ALA A 103 -5.28 -17.64 -21.95
CA ALA A 103 -5.33 -18.94 -21.30
C ALA A 103 -6.26 -19.92 -22.03
N SER A 104 -5.75 -21.13 -22.31
CA SER A 104 -6.51 -22.24 -22.89
C SER A 104 -6.85 -23.33 -21.88
N ASP A 105 -6.09 -23.42 -20.78
CA ASP A 105 -6.15 -24.53 -19.84
C ASP A 105 -6.39 -24.10 -18.40
N LEU A 106 -6.98 -25.01 -17.60
CA LEU A 106 -7.30 -24.77 -16.20
C LEU A 106 -6.05 -24.45 -15.35
N SER A 107 -4.89 -24.98 -15.72
CA SER A 107 -3.61 -24.70 -15.06
C SER A 107 -3.20 -23.24 -15.14
N ASP A 108 -3.48 -22.56 -16.25
CA ASP A 108 -3.15 -21.14 -16.45
C ASP A 108 -4.04 -20.24 -15.58
N ILE A 109 -5.30 -20.65 -15.42
CA ILE A 109 -6.28 -20.00 -14.54
C ILE A 109 -5.86 -20.17 -13.06
N GLU A 110 -5.40 -21.36 -12.67
CA GLU A 110 -4.87 -21.60 -11.32
C GLU A 110 -3.60 -20.79 -11.04
N LEU A 111 -2.68 -20.69 -12.01
CA LEU A 111 -1.48 -19.87 -11.90
C LEU A 111 -1.83 -18.39 -11.72
N HIS A 112 -2.79 -17.87 -12.50
CA HIS A 112 -3.31 -16.51 -12.34
C HIS A 112 -3.88 -16.26 -10.94
N SER A 113 -4.70 -17.19 -10.45
CA SER A 113 -5.33 -17.11 -9.12
C SER A 113 -4.27 -17.01 -8.02
N ARG A 114 -3.22 -17.84 -8.09
CA ARG A 114 -2.08 -17.82 -7.14
C ARG A 114 -1.29 -16.52 -7.20
N ILE A 115 -0.99 -15.99 -8.39
CA ILE A 115 -0.30 -14.70 -8.54
C ILE A 115 -1.15 -13.57 -7.95
N THR A 116 -2.45 -13.59 -8.22
CA THR A 116 -3.39 -12.58 -7.70
C THR A 116 -3.49 -12.60 -6.18
N ALA A 117 -3.54 -13.79 -5.57
CA ALA A 117 -3.52 -13.94 -4.12
C ALA A 117 -2.26 -13.32 -3.51
N ARG A 118 -1.07 -13.70 -3.99
CA ARG A 118 0.22 -13.19 -3.47
C ARG A 118 0.39 -11.68 -3.67
N ASN A 119 -0.05 -11.15 -4.81
CA ASN A 119 -0.01 -9.70 -5.05
C ASN A 119 -0.94 -8.94 -4.09
N LYS A 120 -2.11 -9.51 -3.79
CA LYS A 120 -3.06 -8.92 -2.84
C LYS A 120 -2.47 -8.88 -1.42
N GLU A 121 -1.74 -9.92 -1.02
CA GLU A 121 -1.02 -9.94 0.26
C GLU A 121 0.02 -8.84 0.33
N THR A 122 0.88 -8.76 -0.70
CA THR A 122 1.93 -7.73 -0.82
C THR A 122 1.36 -6.31 -0.76
N MET A 123 0.17 -6.08 -1.33
CA MET A 123 -0.47 -4.76 -1.37
C MET A 123 -1.20 -4.40 -0.07
N LEU A 124 -1.85 -5.37 0.56
CA LEU A 124 -2.67 -5.16 1.76
C LEU A 124 -1.92 -5.41 3.07
N GLY A 125 -0.70 -5.96 3.02
CA GLY A 125 0.08 -6.35 4.20
C GLY A 125 -0.60 -7.44 5.03
N LYS A 126 -1.55 -8.17 4.43
CA LYS A 126 -2.22 -9.31 5.05
C LYS A 126 -1.53 -10.55 4.51
N ASN A 127 -0.81 -11.28 5.35
CA ASN A 127 -0.36 -12.62 4.99
C ASN A 127 -1.60 -13.46 4.68
N TYR A 128 -1.70 -13.98 3.46
CA TYR A 128 -2.50 -15.17 3.25
C TYR A 128 -1.54 -16.27 3.63
N GLU A 129 -1.50 -16.61 4.91
CA GLU A 129 -1.14 -17.97 5.25
C GLU A 129 -2.17 -18.83 4.50
N LEU A 130 -1.78 -19.30 3.32
CA LEU A 130 -2.11 -20.66 2.95
C LEU A 130 -1.63 -21.44 4.16
N GLN A 131 -2.55 -21.73 5.08
CA GLN A 131 -2.39 -22.87 5.95
C GLN A 131 -2.14 -24.04 5.00
N GLU A 132 -0.87 -24.33 4.74
CA GLU A 132 -0.39 -25.69 4.77
C GLU A 132 -0.73 -26.21 6.18
N GLN A 133 -2.02 -26.45 6.45
CA GLN A 133 -2.37 -27.56 7.29
C GLN A 133 -1.95 -28.78 6.47
N GLY A 134 -0.70 -29.19 6.67
CA GLY A 134 -0.40 -30.59 6.83
C GLY A 134 -1.35 -31.14 7.89
N SER A 135 -2.59 -31.44 7.47
CA SER A 135 -3.23 -32.62 8.00
C SER A 135 -2.49 -33.76 7.31
N THR A 136 -1.57 -34.38 8.05
CA THR A 136 -1.34 -35.81 7.89
C THR A 136 -2.71 -36.47 8.03
N SER A 137 -3.45 -36.53 6.93
CA SER A 137 -4.56 -37.45 6.80
C SER A 137 -3.93 -38.80 7.00
N ALA A 138 -4.08 -39.33 8.22
CA ALA A 138 -3.79 -40.71 8.52
C ALA A 138 -4.33 -41.52 7.34
N ILE A 139 -3.47 -42.32 6.73
CA ILE A 139 -3.88 -43.31 5.74
C ILE A 139 -4.92 -44.16 6.45
N THR A 140 -6.20 -43.89 6.23
CA THR A 140 -7.27 -44.77 6.67
C THR A 140 -7.12 -46.02 5.82
N GLN A 141 -6.40 -47.02 6.33
CA GLN A 141 -6.42 -48.35 5.76
C GLN A 141 -7.88 -48.82 5.75
N ILE A 142 -8.46 -48.92 4.56
CA ILE A 142 -9.76 -49.56 4.36
C ILE A 142 -9.52 -51.06 4.61
N VAL A 143 -9.85 -51.52 5.82
CA VAL A 143 -9.92 -52.95 6.11
C VAL A 143 -11.26 -53.45 5.56
N ILE A 144 -11.22 -54.06 4.39
CA ILE A 144 -12.36 -54.83 3.85
C ILE A 144 -12.42 -56.13 4.67
N ARG A 145 -13.39 -56.22 5.60
CA ARG A 145 -13.79 -57.52 6.16
C ARG A 145 -14.74 -58.16 5.16
N ARG A 146 -14.45 -59.41 4.77
CA ARG A 146 -15.43 -60.26 4.11
C ARG A 146 -16.44 -60.67 5.18
N ASP A 147 -17.71 -60.36 4.97
CA ASP A 147 -18.78 -60.97 5.73
C ASP A 147 -18.87 -62.43 5.29
N ASP A 148 -18.61 -63.35 6.22
CA ASP A 148 -18.81 -64.78 6.03
C ASP A 148 -20.32 -65.07 6.03
N ILE A 149 -20.75 -65.92 5.07
CA ILE A 149 -22.09 -66.52 4.96
C ILE A 149 -22.27 -67.57 6.05
#